data_AF-A0AAJ1WB40-F1
#
_entry.id   AF-A0AAJ1WB40-F1
#
_cell.length_a   1.000
_cell.length_b   1.000
_cell.length_c   1.000
_cell.angle_alpha   90.00
_cell.angle_beta   90.00
_cell.angle_gamma   90.00
#
_symmetry.space_group_name_H-M   'P 1'
#
loop_
_entity.id
_entity.type
_entity.pdbx_description
1 polymer ?
#
loop_
_entity_poly.entity_id
_entity_poly.type
_entity_poly.pdbx_seq_one_letter_code
_entity_poly.pdbx_strand_id
1 'polypeptide(L)'
;MFYTLFQKFKIDKVNETLLIKVSEEFEYILNSIGTNFTRFELENMTNLKSSYVKELYRQLMAHKNRRSKKGHWFVKIEDFRALLAIPESYRMRDIDKQIFAQAKKEFLNVNSTHPAIFKTFEIKKIKAYKGNKIGSLQIYFEENIPSITLDNWLEK
;
A
#
# COMPACT_ATOMS: atom_id res chain seq x y z
N MET A 1 -8.76 -5.90 -27.55
CA MET A 1 -7.31 -6.20 -27.71
C MET A 1 -6.83 -6.76 -26.38
N PHE A 2 -6.16 -7.91 -26.37
CA PHE A 2 -5.58 -8.48 -25.15
C PHE A 2 -4.08 -8.17 -25.17
N TYR A 3 -3.56 -7.68 -24.06
CA TYR A 3 -2.15 -7.37 -23.91
C TYR A 3 -1.53 -8.29 -22.87
N THR A 4 -0.35 -8.83 -23.17
CA THR A 4 0.36 -9.75 -22.28
C THR A 4 1.55 -9.04 -21.66
N LEU A 5 1.64 -9.02 -20.33
CA LEU A 5 2.73 -8.35 -19.61
C LEU A 5 4.09 -9.05 -19.79
N PHE A 6 4.09 -10.38 -19.77
CA PHE A 6 5.30 -11.21 -19.88
C PHE A 6 5.22 -12.12 -21.11
N GLN A 7 6.21 -12.05 -21.99
CA GLN A 7 6.26 -12.85 -23.21
C GLN A 7 6.91 -14.22 -23.00
N LYS A 8 7.94 -14.29 -22.14
CA LYS A 8 8.71 -15.51 -21.89
C LYS A 8 9.13 -15.58 -20.43
N PHE A 9 9.21 -16.79 -19.89
CA PHE A 9 9.83 -17.05 -18.59
C PHE A 9 10.71 -18.30 -18.70
N LYS A 10 11.86 -18.28 -18.02
CA LYS A 10 12.77 -19.42 -17.85
C LYS A 10 13.01 -19.59 -16.36
N ILE A 11 12.68 -20.77 -15.84
CA ILE A 11 12.89 -21.12 -14.43
C ILE A 11 14.15 -21.98 -14.35
N ASP A 12 15.11 -21.56 -13.57
CA ASP A 12 16.24 -22.38 -13.14
C ASP A 12 16.00 -22.77 -11.67
N LYS A 13 15.60 -24.02 -11.45
CA LYS A 13 15.29 -24.54 -10.10
C LYS A 13 16.54 -24.82 -9.27
N VAL A 14 17.71 -24.99 -9.91
CA VAL A 14 18.95 -25.30 -9.20
C VAL A 14 19.52 -24.03 -8.59
N ASN A 15 19.53 -22.95 -9.36
CA ASN A 15 19.99 -21.64 -8.90
C ASN A 15 18.87 -20.79 -8.28
N GLU A 16 17.64 -21.31 -8.19
CA GLU A 16 16.45 -20.60 -7.71
C GLU A 16 16.19 -19.26 -8.43
N THR A 17 16.49 -19.19 -9.72
CA THR A 17 16.31 -17.96 -10.52
C THR A 17 15.15 -18.06 -11.50
N LEU A 18 14.46 -16.94 -11.68
CA LEU A 18 13.39 -16.77 -12.68
C LEU A 18 13.77 -15.64 -13.62
N LEU A 19 14.01 -15.97 -14.89
CA LEU A 19 14.34 -15.01 -15.93
C LEU A 19 13.10 -14.73 -16.77
N ILE A 20 12.65 -13.48 -16.78
CA ILE A 20 11.39 -13.07 -17.42
C ILE A 20 11.70 -12.07 -18.54
N LYS A 21 11.12 -12.28 -19.73
CA LYS A 21 11.08 -11.27 -20.79
C LYS A 21 9.75 -10.53 -20.75
N VAL A 22 9.82 -9.23 -20.53
CA VAL A 22 8.69 -8.30 -20.50
C VAL A 22 8.33 -7.94 -21.94
N SER A 23 7.05 -7.67 -22.21
CA SER A 23 6.66 -7.07 -23.49
C SER A 23 7.19 -5.64 -23.61
N GLU A 24 7.69 -5.27 -24.79
CA GLU A 24 8.27 -3.95 -25.06
C GLU A 24 7.32 -2.80 -24.69
N GLU A 25 6.01 -2.98 -24.95
CA GLU A 25 4.97 -2.01 -24.58
C GLU A 25 4.92 -1.70 -23.07
N PHE A 26 5.31 -2.65 -22.20
CA PHE A 26 5.27 -2.49 -20.75
C PHE A 26 6.66 -2.37 -20.10
N GLU A 27 7.73 -2.39 -20.90
CA GLU A 27 9.10 -2.32 -20.40
C GLU A 27 9.32 -1.07 -19.54
N TYR A 28 8.77 0.07 -19.99
CA TYR A 28 8.87 1.33 -19.27
C TYR A 28 8.27 1.26 -17.86
N ILE A 29 7.21 0.46 -17.65
CA ILE A 29 6.55 0.33 -16.33
C ILE A 29 7.50 -0.36 -15.34
N LEU A 30 8.20 -1.39 -15.79
CA LEU A 30 9.08 -2.18 -14.92
C LEU A 30 10.43 -1.49 -14.69
N ASN A 31 10.98 -0.86 -15.72
CA ASN A 31 12.20 -0.06 -15.59
C ASN A 31 11.99 1.19 -14.72
N SER A 32 10.74 1.68 -14.61
CA SER A 32 10.36 2.79 -13.72
C SER A 32 9.85 2.35 -12.34
N ILE A 33 9.97 1.07 -11.96
CA ILE A 33 9.59 0.63 -10.60
C ILE A 33 10.35 1.43 -9.54
N GLY A 34 11.67 1.63 -9.72
CA GLY A 34 12.48 2.41 -8.78
C GLY A 34 12.13 3.89 -8.70
N THR A 35 11.49 4.45 -9.73
CA THR A 35 10.99 5.84 -9.71
C THR A 35 9.60 5.96 -9.08
N ASN A 36 8.77 4.91 -9.16
CA ASN A 36 7.40 4.90 -8.65
C ASN A 36 7.30 4.38 -7.21
N PHE A 37 8.16 3.42 -6.84
CA PHE A 37 8.27 2.82 -5.52
C PHE A 37 9.73 2.82 -5.06
N THR A 38 9.96 3.28 -3.83
CA THR A 38 11.24 2.99 -3.17
C THR A 38 11.31 1.51 -2.79
N ARG A 39 12.51 0.93 -2.69
CA ARG A 39 12.70 -0.47 -2.29
C ARG A 39 11.96 -0.82 -0.99
N PHE A 40 12.02 0.07 0.00
CA PHE A 40 11.32 -0.09 1.28
C PHE A 40 9.79 -0.07 1.14
N GLU A 41 9.23 0.78 0.27
CA GLU A 41 7.79 0.80 0.01
C GLU A 41 7.32 -0.50 -0.66
N LEU A 42 8.13 -1.05 -1.57
CA LEU A 42 7.85 -2.33 -2.20
C LEU A 42 7.90 -3.47 -1.17
N GLU A 43 8.94 -3.53 -0.35
CA GLU A 43 9.11 -4.53 0.71
C GLU A 43 7.94 -4.49 1.71
N ASN A 44 7.60 -3.30 2.20
CA ASN A 44 6.44 -3.08 3.07
C ASN A 44 5.14 -3.60 2.42
N MET A 45 4.91 -3.26 1.16
CA MET A 45 3.71 -3.70 0.43
C MET A 45 3.65 -5.23 0.25
N THR A 46 4.79 -5.89 -0.02
CA THR A 46 4.85 -7.35 -0.17
C THR A 46 4.57 -8.10 1.13
N ASN A 47 4.89 -7.48 2.28
CA ASN A 47 4.67 -8.05 3.61
C ASN A 47 3.22 -7.94 4.10
N LEU A 48 2.42 -7.05 3.50
CA LEU A 48 0.98 -6.97 3.79
C LEU A 48 0.28 -8.25 3.33
N LYS A 49 -0.67 -8.75 4.13
CA LYS A 49 -1.39 -9.98 3.84
C LYS A 49 -2.76 -9.71 3.22
N SER A 50 -3.47 -8.71 3.71
CA SER A 50 -4.81 -8.37 3.22
C SER A 50 -4.76 -7.57 1.91
N SER A 51 -5.49 -8.04 0.89
CA SER A 51 -5.61 -7.37 -0.40
C SER A 51 -6.18 -5.95 -0.27
N TYR A 52 -7.19 -5.74 0.58
CA TYR A 52 -7.73 -4.40 0.85
C TYR A 52 -6.71 -3.50 1.56
N VAL A 53 -5.86 -4.07 2.42
CA VAL A 53 -4.83 -3.30 3.12
C VAL A 53 -3.71 -2.90 2.18
N LYS A 54 -3.35 -3.75 1.20
CA LYS A 54 -2.42 -3.40 0.11
C LYS A 54 -2.94 -2.24 -0.72
N GLU A 55 -4.21 -2.32 -1.14
CA GLU A 55 -4.80 -1.25 -1.94
C GLU A 55 -4.92 0.04 -1.13
N LEU A 56 -5.31 -0.04 0.14
CA LEU A 56 -5.27 1.10 1.06
C LEU A 56 -3.86 1.69 1.17
N TYR A 57 -2.83 0.87 1.39
CA TYR A 57 -1.44 1.31 1.46
C TYR A 57 -1.02 2.09 0.21
N ARG A 58 -1.39 1.58 -0.98
CA ARG A 58 -1.13 2.26 -2.26
C ARG A 58 -1.74 3.65 -2.29
N GLN A 59 -3.00 3.79 -1.86
CA GLN A 59 -3.66 5.10 -1.79
C GLN A 59 -2.99 6.03 -0.78
N LEU A 60 -2.59 5.53 0.38
CA LEU A 60 -1.86 6.34 1.36
C LEU A 60 -0.53 6.81 0.79
N MET A 61 0.26 5.94 0.16
CA MET A 61 1.54 6.34 -0.44
C MET A 61 1.40 7.38 -1.55
N ALA A 62 0.32 7.32 -2.34
CA ALA A 62 0.02 8.34 -3.33
C ALA A 62 -0.26 9.73 -2.72
N HIS A 63 -0.82 9.78 -1.50
CA HIS A 63 -1.12 11.01 -0.76
C HIS A 63 -0.04 11.38 0.27
N LYS A 64 1.11 10.69 0.26
CA LYS A 64 2.22 10.94 1.17
C LYS A 64 3.02 12.16 0.70
N ASN A 65 3.27 13.09 1.60
CA ASN A 65 4.28 14.11 1.38
C ASN A 65 5.68 13.49 1.55
N ARG A 66 6.46 13.45 0.47
CA ARG A 66 7.79 12.80 0.45
C ARG A 66 8.82 13.46 1.37
N ARG A 67 8.67 14.75 1.71
CA ARG A 67 9.58 15.49 2.60
C ARG A 67 9.24 15.25 4.06
N SER A 68 7.99 15.51 4.45
CA SER A 68 7.57 15.37 5.85
C SER A 68 7.29 13.93 6.26
N LYS A 69 7.17 13.00 5.30
CA LYS A 69 6.78 11.59 5.49
C LYS A 69 5.42 11.41 6.16
N LYS A 70 4.62 12.48 6.17
CA LYS A 70 3.25 12.53 6.64
C LYS A 70 2.32 12.58 5.45
N GLY A 71 1.10 12.10 5.62
CA GLY A 71 0.07 12.25 4.62
C GLY A 71 -1.30 12.42 5.22
N HIS A 72 -2.17 12.96 4.38
CA HIS A 72 -3.55 13.24 4.71
C HIS A 72 -4.40 12.95 3.49
N TRP A 73 -5.38 12.08 3.65
CA TRP A 73 -6.26 11.67 2.58
C TRP A 73 -7.72 11.89 2.98
N PHE A 74 -8.37 12.85 2.32
CA PHE A 74 -9.81 13.07 2.42
C PHE A 74 -10.49 12.45 1.21
N VAL A 75 -11.50 11.62 1.45
CA VAL A 75 -12.18 10.86 0.39
C VAL A 75 -13.64 10.63 0.74
N LYS A 76 -14.54 10.74 -0.24
CA LYS A 76 -15.95 10.38 -0.06
C LYS A 76 -16.08 8.87 0.12
N ILE A 77 -17.10 8.41 0.83
CA ILE A 77 -17.23 6.98 1.12
C ILE A 77 -17.46 6.17 -0.17
N GLU A 78 -18.13 6.74 -1.15
CA GLU A 78 -18.38 6.13 -2.46
C GLU A 78 -17.08 5.98 -3.26
N ASP A 79 -16.27 7.04 -3.33
CA ASP A 79 -14.97 7.01 -4.01
C ASP A 79 -14.00 6.05 -3.32
N PHE A 80 -14.01 6.02 -1.99
CA PHE A 80 -13.21 5.08 -1.20
C PHE A 80 -13.55 3.63 -1.53
N ARG A 81 -14.84 3.31 -1.68
CA ARG A 81 -15.30 1.97 -2.08
C ARG A 81 -14.83 1.60 -3.47
N ALA A 82 -14.98 2.51 -4.42
CA ALA A 82 -14.54 2.29 -5.79
C ALA A 82 -13.03 2.04 -5.87
N LEU A 83 -12.24 2.89 -5.20
CA LEU A 83 -10.78 2.79 -5.21
C LEU A 83 -10.26 1.50 -4.58
N LEU A 84 -10.90 1.01 -3.51
CA LEU A 84 -10.52 -0.24 -2.86
C LEU A 84 -11.26 -1.48 -3.41
N ALA A 85 -12.07 -1.30 -4.47
CA ALA A 85 -12.94 -2.34 -5.04
C ALA A 85 -13.81 -3.05 -3.97
N ILE A 86 -14.35 -2.29 -3.02
CA ILE A 86 -15.15 -2.81 -1.91
C ILE A 86 -16.57 -3.14 -2.42
N PRO A 87 -17.09 -4.35 -2.18
CA PRO A 87 -18.45 -4.72 -2.55
C PRO A 87 -19.51 -3.81 -1.92
N GLU A 88 -20.57 -3.52 -2.66
CA GLU A 88 -21.73 -2.77 -2.17
C GLU A 88 -22.42 -3.44 -0.97
N SER A 89 -22.31 -4.77 -0.85
CA SER A 89 -22.84 -5.52 0.28
C SER A 89 -22.19 -5.19 1.62
N TYR A 90 -20.96 -4.66 1.62
CA TYR A 90 -20.25 -4.32 2.85
C TYR A 90 -20.90 -3.11 3.49
N ARG A 91 -21.30 -3.26 4.75
CA ARG A 91 -21.74 -2.14 5.58
C ARG A 91 -20.52 -1.44 6.19
N MET A 92 -20.72 -0.27 6.79
CA MET A 92 -19.64 0.46 7.44
C MET A 92 -18.93 -0.39 8.52
N ARG A 93 -19.68 -1.23 9.25
CA ARG A 93 -19.11 -2.16 10.23
C ARG A 93 -18.17 -3.21 9.61
N ASP A 94 -18.43 -3.61 8.37
CA ASP A 94 -17.63 -4.60 7.66
C ASP A 94 -16.33 -3.97 7.18
N ILE A 95 -16.39 -2.73 6.69
CA ILE A 95 -15.20 -1.92 6.38
C ILE A 95 -14.36 -1.71 7.65
N ASP A 96 -14.99 -1.37 8.78
CA ASP A 96 -14.29 -1.21 10.05
C ASP A 96 -13.54 -2.47 10.45
N LYS A 97 -14.19 -3.64 10.36
CA LYS A 97 -13.61 -4.91 10.77
C LYS A 97 -12.57 -5.43 9.78
N GLN A 98 -12.89 -5.44 8.49
CA GLN A 98 -12.08 -6.13 7.49
C GLN A 98 -10.97 -5.26 6.90
N ILE A 99 -11.13 -3.94 6.93
CA ILE A 99 -10.18 -3.01 6.34
C ILE A 99 -9.48 -2.23 7.44
N PHE A 100 -10.20 -1.45 8.25
CA PHE A 100 -9.53 -0.54 9.19
C PHE A 100 -8.87 -1.25 10.37
N ALA A 101 -9.55 -2.22 10.99
CA ALA A 101 -8.96 -2.99 12.07
C ALA A 101 -7.77 -3.83 11.58
N GLN A 102 -7.91 -4.43 10.40
CA GLN A 102 -6.82 -5.19 9.77
C GLN A 102 -5.65 -4.29 9.37
N ALA A 103 -5.91 -3.11 8.81
CA ALA A 103 -4.91 -2.10 8.46
C ALA A 103 -4.17 -1.61 9.71
N LYS A 104 -4.88 -1.30 10.80
CA LYS A 104 -4.23 -0.95 12.08
C LYS A 104 -3.33 -2.09 12.56
N LYS A 105 -3.82 -3.33 12.49
CA LYS A 105 -3.05 -4.50 12.89
C LYS A 105 -1.82 -4.72 12.01
N GLU A 106 -1.87 -4.50 10.70
CA GLU A 106 -0.74 -4.73 9.79
C GLU A 106 0.23 -3.56 9.74
N PHE A 107 -0.28 -2.32 9.69
CA PHE A 107 0.55 -1.12 9.59
C PHE A 107 1.26 -0.74 10.88
N LEU A 108 0.63 -0.98 12.03
CA LEU A 108 1.17 -0.62 13.35
C LEU A 108 1.78 -1.82 14.07
N ASN A 109 1.70 -3.04 13.50
CA ASN A 109 2.33 -4.19 14.14
C ASN A 109 3.83 -4.01 14.18
N VAL A 110 4.39 -4.21 15.37
CA VAL A 110 5.79 -4.56 15.53
C VAL A 110 5.81 -6.06 15.77
N ASN A 111 6.35 -6.80 14.81
CA ASN A 111 6.77 -8.18 15.07
C ASN A 111 8.29 -8.22 15.11
N SER A 112 8.88 -9.29 15.65
CA SER A 112 10.33 -9.39 15.87
C SER A 112 11.17 -9.27 14.59
N THR A 113 10.56 -9.32 13.41
CA THR A 113 11.25 -9.38 12.11
C THR A 113 11.12 -8.06 11.31
N HIS A 114 10.03 -7.30 11.48
CA HIS A 114 9.81 -6.07 10.72
C HIS A 114 9.28 -4.93 11.60
N PRO A 115 9.81 -3.71 11.45
CA PRO A 115 9.30 -2.54 12.16
C PRO A 115 7.89 -2.20 11.67
N ALA A 116 7.13 -1.50 12.53
CA ALA A 116 5.85 -0.93 12.11
C ALA A 116 6.04 -0.01 10.90
N ILE A 117 5.12 -0.06 9.94
CA ILE A 117 5.16 0.73 8.70
C ILE A 117 4.82 2.20 8.99
N PHE A 118 3.81 2.43 9.83
CA PHE A 118 3.40 3.77 10.23
C PHE A 118 3.63 3.99 11.71
N LYS A 119 4.14 5.17 12.06
CA LYS A 119 4.16 5.66 13.44
C LYS A 119 2.75 6.04 13.89
N THR A 120 1.96 6.64 12.99
CA THR A 120 0.57 7.00 13.25
C THR A 120 -0.31 6.61 12.07
N PHE A 121 -1.52 6.13 12.37
CA PHE A 121 -2.55 5.82 11.38
C PHE A 121 -3.93 6.02 11.99
N GLU A 122 -4.55 7.15 11.67
CA GLU A 122 -5.81 7.61 12.24
C GLU A 122 -6.87 7.80 11.16
N ILE A 123 -8.10 7.40 11.47
CA ILE A 123 -9.24 7.51 10.56
C ILE A 123 -10.33 8.27 11.29
N LYS A 124 -10.73 9.40 10.73
CA LYS A 124 -11.91 10.17 11.15
C LYS A 124 -13.03 9.95 10.15
N LYS A 125 -14.23 9.68 10.65
CA LYS A 125 -15.43 9.46 9.84
C LYS A 125 -16.32 10.68 9.94
N ILE A 126 -16.68 11.24 8.79
CA ILE A 126 -17.50 12.45 8.70
C ILE A 126 -18.89 12.03 8.22
N LYS A 127 -19.91 12.38 9.01
CA LYS A 127 -21.31 12.11 8.66
C LYS A 127 -21.72 12.96 7.45
N ALA A 128 -22.61 12.42 6.62
CA ALA A 128 -23.21 13.20 5.54
C ALA A 128 -24.01 14.38 6.10
N TYR A 129 -24.11 15.46 5.33
CA TYR A 129 -24.82 16.69 5.73
C TYR A 129 -26.28 16.45 6.15
N LYS A 130 -26.95 15.45 5.56
CA LYS A 130 -28.28 14.98 5.95
C LYS A 130 -28.28 13.46 6.14
N GLY A 131 -28.23 13.02 7.40
CA GLY A 131 -28.46 11.63 7.79
C GLY A 131 -27.41 11.06 8.75
N ASN A 132 -27.66 9.83 9.21
CA ASN A 132 -26.77 9.12 10.15
C ASN A 132 -25.68 8.29 9.45
N LYS A 133 -25.62 8.33 8.12
CA LYS A 133 -24.61 7.61 7.32
C LYS A 133 -23.30 8.40 7.27
N ILE A 134 -22.19 7.69 7.18
CA ILE A 134 -20.88 8.28 6.90
C ILE A 134 -20.86 8.69 5.43
N GLY A 135 -20.50 9.94 5.16
CA GLY A 135 -20.37 10.46 3.80
C GLY A 135 -18.92 10.61 3.35
N SER A 136 -17.97 10.74 4.29
CA SER A 136 -16.56 10.89 3.94
C SER A 136 -15.64 10.36 5.03
N LEU A 137 -14.41 10.07 4.64
CA LEU A 137 -13.32 9.63 5.50
C LEU A 137 -12.17 10.61 5.41
N GLN A 138 -11.52 10.82 6.54
CA GLN A 138 -10.32 11.62 6.65
C GLN A 138 -9.25 10.80 7.35
N ILE A 139 -8.22 10.42 6.60
CA ILE A 139 -7.18 9.50 7.04
C ILE A 139 -5.87 10.27 7.18
N TYR A 140 -5.26 10.18 8.36
CA TYR A 140 -3.98 10.78 8.70
C TYR A 140 -2.97 9.68 8.97
N PHE A 141 -1.75 9.84 8.46
CA PHE A 141 -0.69 8.87 8.71
C PHE A 141 0.70 9.52 8.68
N GLU A 142 1.63 8.89 9.39
CA GLU A 142 3.04 9.23 9.42
C GLU A 142 3.86 7.95 9.27
N GLU A 143 4.72 7.92 8.26
CA GLU A 143 5.64 6.80 8.03
C GLU A 143 6.62 6.66 9.17
N ASN A 144 6.84 5.43 9.61
CA ASN A 144 7.89 5.12 10.55
C ASN A 144 9.20 5.01 9.76
N ILE A 145 10.17 5.86 10.09
CA ILE A 145 11.49 5.80 9.49
C ILE A 145 12.35 4.99 10.46
N PRO A 146 12.73 3.73 10.14
CA PRO A 146 13.70 3.04 10.94
C PRO A 146 14.98 3.89 10.96
N SER A 147 15.58 4.07 12.14
CA SER A 147 16.89 4.70 12.27
C SER A 147 17.94 3.79 11.65
N ILE A 148 18.08 3.85 10.33
CA ILE A 148 19.20 3.22 9.64
C ILE A 148 20.36 4.19 9.82
N THR A 149 21.30 3.89 10.72
CA THR A 149 22.61 4.53 10.67
C THR A 149 23.20 4.24 9.29
N LEU A 150 23.66 5.29 8.60
CA LEU A 150 24.25 5.23 7.25
C LEU A 150 25.54 4.38 7.19
N ASP A 151 26.03 3.88 8.32
CA ASP A 151 27.38 3.35 8.49
C ASP A 151 27.66 1.99 7.84
N ASN A 152 26.66 1.25 7.34
CA ASN A 152 26.89 -0.12 6.83
C ASN A 152 26.71 -0.32 5.31
N TRP A 153 26.62 0.75 4.52
CA TRP A 153 26.41 0.64 3.06
C TRP A 153 27.70 0.80 2.23
N LEU A 154 28.81 1.20 2.84
CA LEU A 154 30.12 1.33 2.18
C LEU A 154 31.14 0.26 2.59
N GLU A 155 30.75 -0.69 3.44
CA GLU A 155 31.58 -1.86 3.76
C GLU A 155 31.06 -3.10 3.04
N LYS A 156 31.46 -3.25 1.78
CA LYS A 156 31.79 -4.53 1.13
C LYS A 156 32.41 -4.32 -0.24
#